data_AF-A0A9J5ZWW4-F1
#
_entry.id   AF-A0A9J5ZWW4-F1
#
_cell.length_a   1.000
_cell.length_b   1.000
_cell.length_c   1.000
_cell.angle_alpha   90.00
_cell.angle_beta   90.00
_cell.angle_gamma   90.00
#
_symmetry.space_group_name_H-M   'P 1'
#
loop_
_entity.id
_entity.type
_entity.pdbx_description
1 polymer ?
#
loop_
_entity_poly.entity_id
_entity_poly.type
_entity_poly.pdbx_seq_one_letter_code
_entity_poly.pdbx_strand_id
1 'polypeptide(L)'
;MIFLIVQKKWALEGNKNARRKYKNDLYEKQYKAYDNDDLRMANKPKDVSESDFKDLLKYWDSEKFKAEMEKLHTLKRKALSEPYLTANDERMDFFLEELKEGMHQRMVENLEQQKLTIHQEVTDDILG
;
A
#
# COMPACT_ATOMS: atom_id res chain seq x y z
N MET A 1 22.49 12.13 -22.36
CA MET A 1 21.29 11.24 -22.34
C MET A 1 21.16 10.39 -21.07
N ILE A 2 22.25 9.84 -20.52
CA ILE A 2 22.22 9.02 -19.28
C ILE A 2 21.69 9.79 -18.05
N PHE A 3 22.11 11.05 -17.87
CA PHE A 3 21.67 11.91 -16.75
C PHE A 3 20.14 12.11 -16.69
N LEU A 4 19.47 12.24 -17.84
CA LEU A 4 18.01 12.42 -17.89
C LEU A 4 17.24 11.14 -17.52
N ILE A 5 17.80 9.96 -17.79
CA ILE A 5 17.19 8.67 -17.45
C ILE A 5 17.29 8.44 -15.92
N VAL A 6 18.44 8.76 -15.32
CA VAL A 6 18.64 8.63 -13.87
C VAL A 6 17.71 9.57 -13.09
N GLN A 7 17.56 10.82 -13.55
CA GLN A 7 16.65 11.80 -12.93
C GLN A 7 15.19 11.36 -13.00
N LYS A 8 14.74 10.83 -14.16
CA LYS A 8 13.38 10.28 -14.29
C LYS A 8 13.13 9.11 -13.35
N LYS A 9 14.10 8.19 -13.19
CA LYS A 9 13.99 7.07 -12.25
C LYS A 9 13.89 7.55 -10.81
N TRP A 10 14.75 8.49 -10.40
CA TRP A 10 14.72 9.08 -9.06
C TRP A 10 13.41 9.79 -8.75
N ALA A 11 12.90 10.58 -9.69
CA ALA A 11 11.62 11.28 -9.52
C ALA A 11 10.44 10.30 -9.40
N LEU A 12 10.42 9.25 -10.21
CA LEU A 12 9.39 8.21 -10.15
C LEU A 12 9.45 7.44 -8.83
N GLU A 13 10.65 7.03 -8.40
CA GLU A 13 10.83 6.30 -7.14
C GLU A 13 10.48 7.17 -5.93
N GLY A 14 10.87 8.45 -5.94
CA GLY A 14 10.47 9.42 -4.93
C GLY A 14 8.96 9.61 -4.86
N ASN A 15 8.28 9.70 -6.01
CA ASN A 15 6.82 9.81 -6.06
C ASN A 15 6.13 8.54 -5.55
N LYS A 16 6.61 7.36 -5.95
CA LYS A 16 6.13 6.07 -5.43
C LYS A 16 6.28 5.99 -3.91
N ASN A 17 7.43 6.38 -3.38
CA ASN A 17 7.71 6.35 -1.95
C ASN A 17 6.87 7.40 -1.18
N ALA A 18 6.67 8.60 -1.74
CA ALA A 18 5.78 9.61 -1.15
C ALA A 18 4.33 9.10 -1.09
N ARG A 19 3.84 8.50 -2.18
CA ARG A 19 2.51 7.88 -2.24
C ARG A 19 2.39 6.72 -1.24
N ARG A 20 3.45 5.92 -1.07
CA ARG A 20 3.53 4.85 -0.06
C ARG A 20 3.35 5.39 1.35
N LYS A 21 4.18 6.37 1.74
CA LYS A 21 4.11 7.01 3.07
C LYS A 21 2.74 7.59 3.33
N TYR A 22 2.18 8.29 2.35
CA TYR A 22 0.85 8.88 2.44
C TYR A 22 -0.25 7.82 2.64
N LYS A 23 -0.24 6.72 1.88
CA LYS A 23 -1.24 5.64 2.04
C LYS A 23 -1.12 4.92 3.40
N ASN A 24 0.09 4.68 3.89
CA ASN A 24 0.27 4.06 5.20
C ASN A 24 -0.19 5.00 6.33
N ASP A 25 0.06 6.30 6.20
CA ASP A 25 -0.43 7.30 7.15
C ASP A 25 -1.96 7.36 7.19
N LEU A 26 -2.60 7.27 6.01
CA LEU A 26 -4.06 7.16 5.91
C LEU A 26 -4.62 5.90 6.58
N TYR A 27 -3.94 4.77 6.39
CA TYR A 27 -4.36 3.52 7.02
C TYR A 27 -4.31 3.61 8.55
N GLU A 28 -3.22 4.12 9.13
CA GLU A 28 -3.07 4.25 10.58
C GLU A 28 -4.01 5.31 11.18
N LYS A 29 -4.12 6.48 10.54
CA LYS A 29 -4.88 7.62 11.09
C LYS A 29 -6.37 7.59 10.80
N GLN A 30 -6.80 6.93 9.73
CA GLN A 30 -8.21 6.93 9.31
C GLN A 30 -8.81 5.53 9.41
N TYR A 31 -8.17 4.52 8.82
CA TYR A 31 -8.77 3.18 8.78
C TYR A 31 -8.78 2.50 10.16
N LYS A 32 -7.64 2.49 10.86
CA LYS A 32 -7.52 1.89 12.21
C LYS A 32 -8.14 2.72 13.32
N ALA A 33 -8.25 4.04 13.13
CA ALA A 33 -8.76 4.95 14.16
C ALA A 33 -10.29 4.86 14.34
N TYR A 34 -11.01 4.34 13.35
CA TYR A 34 -12.46 4.25 13.36
C TYR A 34 -12.95 2.84 13.03
N ASP A 35 -13.95 2.38 13.78
CA ASP A 35 -14.46 1.02 13.68
C ASP A 35 -15.36 0.79 12.45
N ASN A 36 -16.04 1.84 11.96
CA ASN A 36 -17.01 1.76 10.87
C ASN A 36 -16.64 2.67 9.69
N ASP A 37 -16.97 2.23 8.47
CA ASP A 37 -16.73 2.97 7.23
C ASP A 37 -17.43 4.32 7.20
N ASP A 38 -18.62 4.47 7.80
CA ASP A 38 -19.29 5.77 7.87
C ASP A 38 -18.46 6.81 8.64
N LEU A 39 -17.82 6.38 9.73
CA LEU A 39 -16.94 7.25 10.51
C LEU A 39 -15.63 7.54 9.76
N ARG A 40 -15.11 6.56 9.01
CA ARG A 40 -13.93 6.74 8.15
C ARG A 40 -14.21 7.74 7.03
N MET A 41 -15.37 7.63 6.39
CA MET A 41 -15.82 8.54 5.33
C MET A 41 -16.04 9.96 5.84
N ALA A 42 -16.64 10.10 7.04
CA ALA A 42 -16.83 11.40 7.68
C ALA A 42 -15.49 12.11 8.00
N ASN A 43 -14.45 11.34 8.32
CA ASN A 43 -13.11 11.84 8.65
C ASN A 43 -12.12 11.79 7.47
N LYS A 44 -12.61 11.58 6.24
CA LYS A 44 -11.78 11.51 5.05
C LYS A 44 -10.92 12.79 4.90
N PRO A 45 -9.63 12.68 4.57
CA PRO A 45 -8.80 13.83 4.26
C PRO A 45 -9.34 14.61 3.06
N LYS A 46 -9.24 15.94 3.13
CA LYS A 46 -9.71 16.85 2.08
C LYS A 46 -8.99 16.65 0.74
N ASP A 47 -7.74 16.18 0.80
CA ASP A 47 -6.88 16.00 -0.37
C ASP A 47 -7.21 14.72 -1.16
N VAL A 48 -8.06 13.84 -0.63
CA VAL A 48 -8.45 12.57 -1.29
C VAL A 48 -9.88 12.69 -1.82
N SER A 49 -10.06 12.35 -3.10
CA SER A 49 -11.39 12.28 -3.68
C SER A 49 -12.25 11.23 -2.96
N GLU A 50 -13.56 11.40 -2.97
CA GLU A 50 -14.45 10.47 -2.28
C GLU A 50 -14.43 9.07 -2.91
N SER A 51 -14.35 9.01 -4.24
CA SER A 51 -14.24 7.75 -4.99
C SER A 51 -12.95 7.00 -4.65
N ASP A 52 -11.81 7.69 -4.68
CA ASP A 52 -10.52 7.05 -4.39
C ASP A 52 -10.48 6.52 -2.95
N PHE A 53 -11.07 7.26 -2.00
CA PHE A 53 -11.12 6.83 -0.61
C PHE A 53 -12.04 5.63 -0.40
N LYS A 54 -13.20 5.58 -1.08
CA LYS A 54 -14.08 4.39 -1.07
C LYS A 54 -13.38 3.15 -1.63
N ASP A 55 -12.64 3.29 -2.73
CA ASP A 55 -11.85 2.20 -3.30
C ASP A 55 -10.75 1.72 -2.35
N LEU A 56 -10.13 2.65 -1.62
CA LEU A 56 -9.17 2.35 -0.55
C LEU A 56 -9.80 1.56 0.60
N LEU A 57 -10.97 1.97 1.10
CA LEU A 57 -11.71 1.23 2.13
C LEU A 57 -12.02 -0.19 1.67
N LYS A 58 -12.57 -0.34 0.45
CA LYS A 58 -12.87 -1.64 -0.16
C LYS A 58 -11.62 -2.52 -0.27
N TYR A 59 -10.48 -1.95 -0.65
CA TYR A 59 -9.22 -2.68 -0.71
C TYR A 59 -8.75 -3.15 0.67
N TRP A 60 -8.80 -2.28 1.69
CA TRP A 60 -8.40 -2.63 3.04
C TRP A 60 -9.33 -3.65 3.70
N ASP A 61 -10.61 -3.65 3.34
CA ASP A 61 -11.55 -4.68 3.78
C ASP A 61 -11.44 -6.00 3.04
N SER A 62 -10.66 -6.06 1.95
CA SER A 62 -10.47 -7.29 1.18
C SER A 62 -9.74 -8.35 2.00
N GLU A 63 -10.17 -9.60 1.86
CA GLU A 63 -9.55 -10.77 2.49
C GLU A 63 -8.06 -10.89 2.15
N LYS A 64 -7.67 -10.50 0.93
CA LYS A 64 -6.27 -10.49 0.51
C LYS A 64 -5.44 -9.57 1.38
N PHE A 65 -5.91 -8.36 1.65
CA PHE A 65 -5.22 -7.40 2.50
C PHE A 65 -5.20 -7.86 3.97
N LYS A 66 -6.33 -8.35 4.49
CA LYS A 66 -6.43 -8.88 5.87
C LYS A 66 -5.46 -10.03 6.10
N ALA A 67 -5.41 -11.01 5.18
CA ALA A 67 -4.48 -12.13 5.24
C ALA A 67 -3.01 -11.69 5.17
N GLU A 68 -2.71 -10.63 4.42
CA GLU A 68 -1.36 -10.07 4.35
C GLU A 68 -0.95 -9.40 5.67
N MET A 69 -1.86 -8.62 6.26
CA MET A 69 -1.66 -8.02 7.57
C MET A 69 -1.50 -9.08 8.67
N GLU A 70 -2.30 -10.14 8.65
CA GLU A 70 -2.18 -11.24 9.62
C GLU A 70 -0.82 -11.96 9.51
N LYS A 71 -0.33 -12.18 8.29
CA LYS A 71 1.03 -12.69 8.05
C LYS A 71 2.07 -11.76 8.65
N LEU A 72 1.95 -10.44 8.48
CA LEU A 72 2.85 -9.47 9.10
C LEU A 72 2.81 -9.52 10.62
N HIS A 73 1.62 -9.56 11.23
CA HIS A 73 1.47 -9.65 12.68
C HIS A 73 2.08 -10.94 13.24
N THR A 74 2.00 -12.04 12.48
CA THR A 74 2.59 -13.33 12.85
C THR A 74 4.11 -13.31 12.72
N LEU A 75 4.64 -12.76 11.63
CA LEU A 75 6.08 -12.55 11.44
C LEU A 75 6.65 -11.62 12.52
N LYS A 76 5.95 -10.52 12.85
CA LYS A 76 6.33 -9.59 13.92
C LYS A 76 6.36 -10.28 15.29
N ARG A 77 5.34 -11.09 15.62
CA ARG A 77 5.32 -11.89 16.85
C ARG A 77 6.49 -12.87 16.90
N LYS A 78 6.79 -13.53 15.78
CA LYS A 78 7.91 -14.47 15.68
C LYS A 78 9.25 -13.75 15.86
N ALA A 79 9.44 -12.61 15.20
CA ALA A 79 10.63 -11.78 15.36
C ALA A 79 10.81 -11.26 16.79
N LEU A 80 9.73 -10.83 17.45
CA LEU A 80 9.74 -10.42 18.86
C LEU A 80 9.99 -11.57 19.84
N SER A 81 9.71 -12.82 19.43
CA SER A 81 10.00 -14.01 20.25
C SER A 81 11.46 -14.46 20.16
N GLU A 82 12.21 -13.95 19.18
CA GLU A 82 13.63 -14.24 19.06
C GLU A 82 14.44 -13.32 20.00
N PRO A 83 15.23 -13.88 20.93
CA PRO A 83 15.85 -13.13 22.04
C PRO A 83 16.88 -12.07 21.62
N TYR A 84 17.22 -11.96 20.33
CA TYR A 84 18.19 -11.01 19.79
C TYR A 84 17.57 -9.82 19.05
N LEU A 85 16.24 -9.74 18.93
CA LEU A 85 15.51 -8.62 18.29
C LEU A 85 14.61 -7.95 19.34
N THR A 86 15.20 -7.16 20.21
CA THR A 86 14.42 -6.47 21.27
C THR A 86 13.61 -5.31 20.68
N ALA A 87 12.52 -4.94 21.35
CA ALA A 87 11.48 -4.00 20.90
C ALA A 87 11.93 -2.56 20.55
N ASN A 88 13.22 -2.24 20.69
CA ASN A 88 13.80 -0.92 20.42
C ASN A 88 14.77 -0.91 19.22
N ASP A 89 14.95 -2.04 18.53
CA ASP A 89 15.88 -2.10 17.40
C ASP A 89 15.29 -1.42 16.17
N GLU A 90 15.98 -0.39 15.66
CA GLU A 90 15.78 0.19 14.33
C GLU A 90 15.73 -0.89 13.22
N ARG A 91 16.32 -2.07 13.47
CA ARG A 91 16.21 -3.27 12.62
C ARG A 91 14.81 -3.88 12.55
N MET A 92 14.02 -3.84 13.63
CA MET A 92 12.62 -4.28 13.60
C MET A 92 11.77 -3.32 12.78
N ASP A 93 12.01 -2.02 12.92
CA ASP A 93 11.35 -1.01 12.07
C ASP A 93 11.76 -1.16 10.61
N PHE A 94 13.04 -1.39 10.33
CA PHE A 94 13.53 -1.70 8.99
C PHE A 94 12.88 -2.96 8.41
N PHE A 95 12.76 -4.04 9.18
CA PHE A 95 12.11 -5.28 8.76
C PHE A 95 10.61 -5.10 8.52
N LEU A 96 9.94 -4.31 9.35
CA LEU A 96 8.53 -3.95 9.15
C LEU A 96 8.35 -3.04 7.94
N GLU A 97 9.29 -2.13 7.68
CA GLU A 97 9.29 -1.28 6.49
C GLU A 97 9.54 -2.11 5.22
N GLU A 98 10.52 -3.03 5.22
CA GLU A 98 10.82 -3.95 4.12
C GLU A 98 9.65 -4.90 3.82
N LEU A 99 9.01 -5.44 4.85
CA LEU A 99 7.81 -6.26 4.69
C LEU A 99 6.62 -5.45 4.16
N LYS A 100 6.42 -4.23 4.68
CA LYS A 100 5.42 -3.30 4.13
C LYS A 100 5.74 -3.03 2.67
N GLU A 101 6.98 -2.72 2.32
CA GLU A 101 7.44 -2.51 0.94
C GLU A 101 7.10 -3.69 0.03
N GLY A 102 7.31 -4.93 0.49
CA GLY A 102 6.95 -6.13 -0.25
C GLY A 102 5.45 -6.32 -0.49
N MET A 103 4.58 -5.88 0.44
CA MET A 103 3.13 -5.85 0.19
C MET A 103 2.76 -4.76 -0.82
N HIS A 104 3.37 -3.58 -0.70
CA HIS A 104 3.14 -2.46 -1.61
C HIS A 104 3.55 -2.81 -3.04
N GLN A 105 4.69 -3.46 -3.22
CA GLN A 105 5.18 -3.89 -4.53
C GLN A 105 4.19 -4.83 -5.20
N ARG A 106 3.70 -5.85 -4.47
CA ARG A 106 2.68 -6.78 -4.96
C ARG A 106 1.33 -6.11 -5.21
N MET A 107 0.98 -5.07 -4.45
CA MET A 107 -0.23 -4.27 -4.70
C MET A 107 -0.10 -3.44 -5.99
N VAL A 108 1.05 -2.79 -6.21
CA VAL A 108 1.31 -1.98 -7.41
C VAL A 108 1.28 -2.87 -8.65
N GLU A 109 1.96 -4.02 -8.61
CA GLU A 109 1.93 -4.99 -9.71
C GLU A 109 0.51 -5.48 -10.00
N ASN A 110 -0.29 -5.72 -8.98
CA ASN A 110 -1.69 -6.14 -9.16
C ASN A 110 -2.56 -5.05 -9.80
N LEU A 111 -2.35 -3.77 -9.44
CA LEU A 111 -3.05 -2.65 -10.06
C LEU A 111 -2.58 -2.40 -11.51
N GLU A 112 -1.29 -2.58 -11.78
CA GLU A 112 -0.76 -2.51 -13.14
C GLU A 112 -1.31 -3.64 -14.02
N GLN A 113 -1.43 -4.85 -13.49
CA GLN A 113 -2.09 -5.96 -14.17
C GLN A 113 -3.57 -5.66 -14.45
N GLN A 114 -4.33 -5.14 -13.47
CA GLN A 114 -5.72 -4.73 -13.71
C GLN A 114 -5.84 -3.70 -14.82
N LYS A 115 -4.95 -2.70 -14.86
CA LYS A 115 -4.93 -1.71 -15.94
C LYS A 115 -4.63 -2.32 -17.30
N LEU A 116 -3.69 -3.26 -17.37
CA LEU A 116 -3.35 -3.97 -18.61
C LEU A 116 -4.53 -4.81 -19.10
N THR A 117 -5.23 -5.51 -18.20
CA THR A 117 -6.42 -6.29 -18.53
C THR A 117 -7.54 -5.41 -19.06
N ILE A 118 -7.86 -4.30 -18.38
CA ILE A 118 -8.88 -3.35 -18.82
C ILE A 118 -8.50 -2.73 -20.17
N HIS A 119 -7.23 -2.37 -20.38
CA HIS A 119 -6.78 -1.85 -21.67
C HIS A 119 -6.97 -2.90 -22.77
N GLN A 120 -6.60 -4.16 -22.53
CA GLN A 120 -6.77 -5.24 -23.50
C GLN A 120 -8.24 -5.45 -23.87
N GLU A 121 -9.13 -5.56 -22.87
CA GLU A 121 -10.59 -5.71 -23.08
C GLU A 121 -11.17 -4.56 -23.91
N VAL A 122 -10.81 -3.31 -23.59
CA VAL A 122 -11.26 -2.14 -24.36
C VAL A 122 -10.69 -2.14 -25.79
N THR A 123 -9.48 -2.67 -25.99
CA THR A 123 -8.88 -2.73 -27.33
C THR A 123 -9.55 -3.80 -28.19
N ASP A 124 -9.89 -4.94 -27.59
CA ASP A 124 -10.55 -6.06 -28.25
C ASP A 124 -12.02 -5.72 -28.61
N ASP A 125 -12.72 -4.94 -27.78
CA ASP A 125 -14.08 -4.43 -28.05
C ASP A 125 -14.15 -3.36 -29.16
N ILE A 126 -13.04 -2.66 -29.43
CA ILE A 126 -12.96 -1.62 -30.49
C ILE A 126 -12.52 -2.21 -31.83
N LEU A 127 -11.78 -3.32 -31.82
CA LEU A 127 -11.22 -3.97 -33.02
C LEU A 127 -11.95 -5.25 -33.47
N GLY A 128 -12.86 -5.79 -32.65
CA GLY A 128 -13.81 -6.84 -33.03
C GLY A 128 -15.04 -6.30 -33.76
#